data_AF-A0A965P7W9-F1
#
_entry.id   AF-A0A965P7W9-F1
#
_cell.length_a   1.000
_cell.length_b   1.000
_cell.length_c   1.000
_cell.angle_alpha   90.00
_cell.angle_beta   90.00
_cell.angle_gamma   90.00
#
_symmetry.space_group_name_H-M   'P 1'
#
loop_
_entity.id
_entity.type
_entity.pdbx_description
1 polymer ?
#
loop_
_entity_poly.entity_id
_entity_poly.type
_entity_poly.pdbx_seq_one_letter_code
_entity_poly.pdbx_strand_id
1 'polypeptide(L)'
;MPNITSGFTYAEIVSRVVNYIGNESSGFRTYVEQTIPLAEFRFCKLHDWSFLYKTGLTLNVTTGQPEYDLTVATLGFFMAANDIEIVRAEADNIVLKKVDITEIRRLDADNNDGASTDTPNSWAIVGDNRIRIWPPTFKTMQLKIDGKVTPAAGDVSTYNISYPVIPYRFQEGFIEYIIAMALDRENDQRALQKKQEAMAVILQDIQSDLQLDTRIRSQEEFRYDGIGELLDIPGFRPWD
;
A
#
# COMPACT_ATOMS: atom_id res chain seq x y z
N MET A 1 14.86 26.73 -8.65
CA MET A 1 15.28 25.41 -8.12
C MET A 1 14.27 25.03 -7.05
N PRO A 2 13.57 23.89 -7.17
CA PRO A 2 12.62 23.48 -6.13
C PRO A 2 13.36 23.22 -4.83
N ASN A 3 12.71 23.58 -3.72
CA ASN A 3 13.24 23.50 -2.36
C ASN A 3 13.40 22.01 -1.97
N ILE A 4 14.59 21.60 -1.53
CA ILE A 4 15.00 20.19 -1.29
C ILE A 4 14.16 19.47 -0.21
N THR A 5 13.26 20.19 0.48
CA THR A 5 12.37 19.68 1.53
C THR A 5 10.93 19.39 1.08
N SER A 6 10.55 19.74 -0.15
CA SER A 6 9.20 19.50 -0.70
C SER A 6 9.31 18.78 -2.05
N GLY A 7 8.66 17.63 -2.18
CA GLY A 7 8.57 16.91 -3.44
C GLY A 7 7.79 17.66 -4.52
N PHE A 8 7.78 17.14 -5.75
CA PHE A 8 7.00 17.64 -6.87
C PHE A 8 5.50 17.48 -6.62
N THR A 9 4.76 18.52 -6.99
CA THR A 9 3.31 18.48 -7.09
C THR A 9 2.88 17.70 -8.33
N TYR A 10 1.64 17.21 -8.33
CA TYR A 10 1.05 16.51 -9.48
C TYR A 10 1.18 17.31 -10.79
N ALA A 11 0.84 18.61 -10.76
CA ALA A 11 0.92 19.48 -11.94
C ALA A 11 2.38 19.67 -12.43
N GLU A 12 3.36 19.69 -11.53
CA GLU A 12 4.78 19.76 -11.88
C GLU A 12 5.28 18.46 -12.52
N ILE A 13 4.84 17.30 -12.03
CA ILE A 13 5.14 15.99 -12.63
C ILE A 13 4.59 15.93 -14.06
N VAL A 14 3.29 16.23 -14.24
CA VAL A 14 2.65 16.27 -15.56
C VAL A 14 3.41 17.19 -16.51
N SER A 15 3.72 18.42 -16.06
CA SER A 15 4.39 19.41 -16.90
C SER A 15 5.82 18.98 -17.28
N ARG A 16 6.55 18.31 -16.38
CA ARG A 16 7.88 17.76 -16.68
C ARG A 16 7.81 16.69 -17.76
N VAL A 17 6.87 15.75 -17.66
CA VAL A 17 6.70 14.67 -18.63
C VAL A 17 6.32 15.26 -20.00
N VAL A 18 5.33 16.14 -20.04
CA VAL A 18 4.89 16.80 -21.28
C VAL A 18 6.05 17.56 -21.95
N ASN A 19 6.82 18.33 -21.18
CA ASN A 19 7.96 19.09 -21.70
C ASN A 19 9.11 18.19 -22.18
N TYR A 20 9.35 17.06 -21.51
CA TYR A 20 10.38 16.11 -21.92
C TYR A 20 10.06 15.47 -23.28
N ILE A 21 8.80 15.10 -23.48
CA ILE A 21 8.32 14.48 -24.71
C ILE A 21 8.22 15.50 -25.85
N GLY A 22 7.89 16.76 -25.52
CA GLY A 22 7.71 17.84 -26.51
C GLY A 22 6.34 17.80 -27.22
N ASN A 23 5.41 16.97 -26.75
CA ASN A 23 4.04 16.91 -27.26
C ASN A 23 3.11 17.79 -26.39
N GLU A 24 2.85 19.02 -26.83
CA GLU A 24 2.00 19.97 -26.11
C GLU A 24 0.50 19.80 -26.38
N SER A 25 0.09 18.72 -27.07
CA SER A 25 -1.33 18.50 -27.35
C SER A 25 -2.12 18.29 -26.06
N SER A 26 -3.34 18.85 -26.02
CA SER A 26 -4.24 18.69 -24.88
C SER A 26 -4.57 17.21 -24.61
N GLY A 27 -4.74 16.41 -25.67
CA GLY A 27 -4.99 14.98 -25.56
C GLY A 27 -3.83 14.21 -24.91
N PHE A 28 -2.58 14.57 -25.24
CA PHE A 28 -1.42 13.95 -24.62
C PHE A 28 -1.29 14.31 -23.14
N ARG A 29 -1.52 15.58 -22.80
CA ARG A 29 -1.55 16.02 -21.40
C ARG A 29 -2.59 15.24 -20.58
N THR A 30 -3.80 15.07 -21.10
CA THR A 30 -4.84 14.26 -20.44
C THR A 30 -4.44 12.80 -20.28
N TYR A 31 -3.74 12.21 -21.26
CA TYR A 31 -3.20 10.86 -21.14
C TYR A 31 -2.18 10.75 -20.00
N VAL A 32 -1.24 11.70 -19.89
CA VAL A 32 -0.25 11.72 -18.81
C VAL A 32 -0.94 11.84 -17.45
N GLU A 33 -1.93 12.74 -17.33
CA GLU A 33 -2.74 12.90 -16.12
C GLU A 33 -3.42 11.58 -15.71
N GLN A 34 -4.02 10.86 -16.66
CA GLN A 34 -4.66 9.57 -16.39
C GLN A 34 -3.67 8.43 -16.08
N THR A 35 -2.42 8.55 -16.55
CA THR A 35 -1.41 7.51 -16.39
C THR A 35 -0.75 7.55 -15.01
N ILE A 36 -0.59 8.73 -14.42
CA ILE A 36 0.10 8.92 -13.13
C ILE A 36 -0.52 8.08 -12.00
N PRO A 37 -1.84 8.03 -11.78
CA PRO A 37 -2.44 7.19 -10.74
C PRO A 37 -2.12 5.70 -10.87
N LEU A 38 -2.17 5.19 -12.11
CA LEU A 38 -1.85 3.78 -12.38
C LEU A 38 -0.35 3.52 -12.20
N ALA A 39 0.49 4.46 -12.64
CA ALA A 39 1.93 4.38 -12.48
C ALA A 39 2.31 4.37 -11.00
N GLU A 40 1.68 5.22 -10.17
CA GLU A 40 1.92 5.26 -8.74
C GLU A 40 1.52 3.94 -8.08
N PHE A 41 0.32 3.43 -8.39
CA PHE A 41 -0.13 2.16 -7.84
C PHE A 41 0.90 1.04 -8.12
N ARG A 42 1.46 1.01 -9.33
CA ARG A 42 2.52 0.05 -9.70
C ARG A 42 3.83 0.33 -8.98
N PHE A 43 4.23 1.60 -8.87
CA PHE A 43 5.44 2.02 -8.19
C PHE A 43 5.42 1.65 -6.70
N CYS A 44 4.30 1.90 -6.01
CA CYS A 44 4.10 1.56 -4.61
C CYS A 44 4.15 0.05 -4.37
N LYS A 45 3.63 -0.76 -5.31
CA LYS A 45 3.77 -2.22 -5.25
C LYS A 45 5.21 -2.69 -5.41
N LEU A 46 5.99 -2.06 -6.29
CA LEU A 46 7.41 -2.42 -6.47
C LEU A 46 8.27 -2.03 -5.26
N HIS A 47 7.92 -0.94 -4.57
CA HIS A 47 8.59 -0.44 -3.36
C HIS A 47 7.97 -0.92 -2.04
N ASP A 48 7.27 -2.06 -2.11
CA ASP A 48 6.27 -2.62 -1.20
C ASP A 48 6.45 -2.45 0.33
N TRP A 49 7.66 -2.21 0.84
CA TRP A 49 7.98 -2.38 2.25
C TRP A 49 7.82 -1.15 3.16
N SER A 50 8.09 0.09 2.71
CA SER A 50 8.00 1.26 3.61
C SER A 50 6.76 2.14 3.39
N PHE A 51 6.18 2.17 2.18
CA PHE A 51 5.04 3.06 1.90
C PHE A 51 3.70 2.45 2.27
N LEU A 52 3.57 1.14 2.10
CA LEU A 52 2.34 0.39 2.33
C LEU A 52 2.24 -0.13 3.76
N TYR A 53 3.34 -0.20 4.48
CA TYR A 53 3.29 -0.51 5.91
C TYR A 53 2.77 0.70 6.69
N LYS A 54 1.67 0.52 7.40
CA LYS A 54 1.08 1.53 8.29
C LYS A 54 1.06 1.00 9.71
N THR A 55 1.45 1.87 10.65
CA THR A 55 1.41 1.60 12.09
C THR A 55 0.37 2.45 12.77
N GLY A 56 -0.32 1.90 13.76
CA GLY A 56 -1.26 2.63 14.60
C GLY A 56 -2.58 2.96 13.89
N LEU A 57 -2.96 2.22 12.85
CA LEU A 57 -4.28 2.37 12.24
C LEU A 57 -5.34 2.09 13.29
N THR A 58 -6.36 2.93 13.37
CA THR A 58 -7.33 2.87 14.46
C THR A 58 -8.56 2.09 14.01
N LEU A 59 -8.80 0.95 14.64
CA LEU A 59 -10.04 0.19 14.51
C LEU A 59 -10.94 0.51 15.70
N ASN A 60 -12.08 1.15 15.43
CA ASN A 60 -13.10 1.37 16.45
C ASN A 60 -13.87 0.07 16.67
N VAL A 61 -13.77 -0.48 17.87
CA VAL A 61 -14.41 -1.75 18.22
C VAL A 61 -15.52 -1.52 19.25
N THR A 62 -16.62 -2.26 19.14
CA THR A 62 -17.81 -2.10 19.98
C THR A 62 -18.18 -3.42 20.63
N THR A 63 -18.47 -3.38 21.92
CA THR A 63 -18.87 -4.58 22.68
C THR A 63 -20.04 -5.31 22.03
N GLY A 64 -19.99 -6.65 22.02
CA GLY A 64 -21.02 -7.50 21.42
C GLY A 64 -20.95 -7.63 19.89
N GLN A 65 -20.01 -6.94 19.23
CA GLN A 65 -19.72 -7.15 17.82
C GLN A 65 -18.47 -8.05 17.67
N PRO A 66 -18.62 -9.28 17.14
CA PRO A 66 -17.50 -10.21 17.04
C PRO A 66 -16.58 -9.91 15.85
N GLU A 67 -17.13 -9.41 14.74
CA GLU A 67 -16.42 -9.26 13.47
C GLU A 67 -16.31 -7.80 13.03
N TYR A 68 -15.16 -7.45 12.46
CA TYR A 68 -14.82 -6.10 12.04
C TYR A 68 -14.21 -6.10 10.65
N ASP A 69 -14.67 -5.15 9.84
CA ASP A 69 -14.27 -4.99 8.46
C ASP A 69 -13.10 -3.98 8.35
N LEU A 70 -12.09 -4.32 7.55
CA LEU A 70 -10.84 -3.59 7.36
C LEU A 70 -10.86 -2.70 6.11
N THR A 71 -12.04 -2.28 5.64
CA THR A 71 -12.19 -1.36 4.51
C THR A 71 -11.73 0.06 4.84
N VAL A 72 -11.58 0.85 3.77
CA VAL A 72 -11.24 2.28 3.81
C VAL A 72 -12.18 3.06 4.73
N ALA A 73 -13.47 2.72 4.76
CA ALA A 73 -14.44 3.39 5.63
C ALA A 73 -14.16 3.19 7.13
N THR A 74 -13.53 2.06 7.49
CA THR A 74 -13.21 1.71 8.88
C THR A 74 -11.82 2.19 9.29
N LEU A 75 -10.81 1.96 8.45
CA LEU A 75 -9.38 2.14 8.78
C LEU A 75 -8.71 3.32 8.06
N GLY A 76 -9.40 3.97 7.12
CA GLY A 76 -8.81 4.96 6.21
C GLY A 76 -8.00 4.35 5.05
N PHE A 77 -7.73 3.05 5.09
CA PHE A 77 -7.04 2.30 4.04
C PHE A 77 -7.73 0.95 3.82
N PHE A 78 -7.56 0.36 2.63
CA PHE A 78 -7.96 -1.02 2.40
C PHE A 78 -6.82 -1.93 2.89
N MET A 79 -7.13 -2.91 3.74
CA MET A 79 -6.17 -3.87 4.27
C MET A 79 -6.75 -5.27 4.19
N ALA A 80 -6.00 -6.21 3.62
CA ALA A 80 -6.39 -7.61 3.71
C ALA A 80 -6.15 -8.11 5.13
N ALA A 81 -7.01 -8.98 5.64
CA ALA A 81 -6.88 -9.51 6.99
C ALA A 81 -5.58 -10.34 7.19
N ASN A 82 -5.04 -10.90 6.10
CA ASN A 82 -3.75 -11.60 6.09
C ASN A 82 -2.55 -10.66 6.28
N ASP A 83 -2.69 -9.40 5.88
CA ASP A 83 -1.62 -8.39 5.91
C ASP A 83 -1.44 -7.72 7.29
N ILE A 84 -2.28 -8.11 8.27
CA ILE A 84 -2.16 -7.64 9.66
C ILE A 84 -1.01 -8.38 10.34
N GLU A 85 -0.08 -7.61 10.91
CA GLU A 85 1.01 -8.13 11.73
C GLU A 85 0.68 -8.04 13.23
N ILE A 86 0.18 -6.89 13.68
CA ILE A 86 -0.05 -6.62 15.10
C ILE A 86 -1.42 -5.99 15.29
N VAL A 87 -2.16 -6.48 16.30
CA VAL A 87 -3.36 -5.84 16.82
C VAL A 87 -3.14 -5.55 18.31
N ARG A 88 -3.29 -4.29 18.72
CA ARG A 88 -3.06 -3.85 20.10
C ARG A 88 -4.28 -3.15 20.67
N ALA A 89 -4.67 -3.56 21.86
CA ALA A 89 -5.56 -2.83 22.76
C ALA A 89 -4.81 -1.65 23.39
N GLU A 90 -4.99 -0.44 22.86
CA GLU A 90 -4.20 0.74 23.25
C GLU A 90 -4.40 1.10 24.72
N ALA A 91 -5.65 1.10 25.20
CA ALA A 91 -5.97 1.51 26.57
C ALA A 91 -5.32 0.61 27.65
N ASP A 92 -5.08 -0.65 27.33
CA ASP A 92 -4.51 -1.64 28.26
C ASP A 92 -3.08 -2.04 27.93
N ASN A 93 -2.55 -1.51 26.83
CA ASN A 93 -1.25 -1.86 26.28
C ASN A 93 -1.05 -3.38 26.09
N ILE A 94 -2.11 -4.08 25.63
CA ILE A 94 -2.10 -5.52 25.38
C ILE A 94 -2.04 -5.77 23.87
N VAL A 95 -1.11 -6.62 23.44
CA VAL A 95 -1.08 -7.14 22.07
C VAL A 95 -1.94 -8.40 22.02
N LEU A 96 -2.91 -8.41 21.13
CA LEU A 96 -3.81 -9.54 20.94
C LEU A 96 -3.07 -10.65 20.18
N LYS A 97 -3.30 -11.89 20.59
CA LYS A 97 -2.73 -13.08 19.96
C LYS A 97 -3.50 -13.45 18.69
N LYS A 98 -2.79 -13.60 17.57
CA LYS A 98 -3.37 -14.19 16.35
C LYS A 98 -3.65 -15.67 16.61
N VAL A 99 -4.90 -16.09 16.41
CA VAL A 99 -5.36 -17.48 16.57
C VAL A 99 -6.12 -17.92 15.32
N ASP A 100 -6.23 -19.23 15.13
CA ASP A 100 -7.09 -19.78 14.07
C ASP A 100 -8.57 -19.56 14.43
N ILE A 101 -9.41 -19.28 13.44
CA ILE A 101 -10.84 -19.06 13.66
C ILE A 101 -11.53 -20.27 14.30
N THR A 102 -11.02 -21.48 14.07
CA THR A 102 -11.51 -22.72 14.69
C THR A 102 -11.22 -22.79 16.18
N GLU A 103 -10.15 -22.16 16.66
CA GLU A 103 -9.86 -22.07 18.11
C GLU A 103 -10.88 -21.19 18.80
N ILE A 104 -11.22 -20.05 18.21
CA ILE A 104 -12.28 -19.16 18.72
C ILE A 104 -13.64 -19.88 18.75
N ARG A 105 -14.02 -20.57 17.66
CA ARG A 105 -15.29 -21.31 17.59
C ARG A 105 -15.40 -22.48 18.57
N ARG A 106 -14.27 -23.03 19.03
CA ARG A 106 -14.25 -24.08 20.06
C ARG A 106 -14.48 -23.52 21.46
N LEU A 107 -14.10 -22.27 21.70
CA LEU A 107 -14.27 -21.61 22.99
C LEU A 107 -15.72 -21.17 23.21
N ASP A 108 -16.48 -20.90 22.13
CA ASP A 108 -17.88 -20.50 22.23
C ASP A 108 -18.66 -20.75 20.92
N ALA A 109 -19.69 -21.59 21.01
CA ALA A 109 -20.56 -21.90 19.87
C ALA A 109 -21.60 -20.79 19.60
N ASP A 110 -21.90 -19.94 20.58
CA ASP A 110 -23.03 -18.99 20.56
C ASP A 110 -22.60 -17.50 20.50
N ASN A 111 -21.29 -17.21 20.51
CA ASN A 111 -20.67 -15.87 20.48
C ASN A 111 -21.08 -14.93 21.64
N ASN A 112 -21.37 -15.48 22.81
CA ASN A 112 -21.76 -14.74 24.03
C ASN A 112 -20.72 -14.80 25.17
N ASP A 113 -19.44 -15.03 24.86
CA ASP A 113 -18.38 -15.02 25.87
C ASP A 113 -17.88 -13.61 26.25
N GLY A 114 -17.29 -13.52 27.45
CA GLY A 114 -16.67 -12.33 28.05
C GLY A 114 -17.61 -11.43 28.85
N ALA A 115 -17.05 -10.38 29.44
CA ALA A 115 -17.76 -9.35 30.18
C ALA A 115 -17.41 -7.94 29.66
N SER A 116 -18.30 -6.97 29.91
CA SER A 116 -18.10 -5.56 29.49
C SER A 116 -16.93 -4.85 30.18
N THR A 117 -16.24 -5.53 31.11
CA THR A 117 -15.00 -5.08 31.77
C THR A 117 -13.75 -5.73 31.19
N ASP A 118 -13.89 -6.78 30.39
CA ASP A 118 -12.76 -7.56 29.91
C ASP A 118 -12.03 -6.84 28.78
N THR A 119 -10.76 -7.19 28.62
CA THR A 119 -9.92 -6.73 27.50
C THR A 119 -9.79 -7.88 26.49
N PRO A 120 -10.01 -7.63 25.19
CA PRO A 120 -9.81 -8.66 24.18
C PRO A 120 -8.35 -9.10 24.15
N ASN A 121 -8.13 -10.41 24.01
CA ASN A 121 -6.80 -11.01 24.09
C ASN A 121 -6.39 -11.74 22.81
N SER A 122 -7.34 -12.03 21.92
CA SER A 122 -7.08 -12.81 20.71
C SER A 122 -7.84 -12.24 19.53
N TRP A 123 -7.31 -12.48 18.33
CA TRP A 123 -7.95 -12.13 17.07
C TRP A 123 -7.71 -13.22 16.02
N ALA A 124 -8.63 -13.35 15.07
CA ALA A 124 -8.52 -14.30 13.96
C ALA A 124 -8.99 -13.66 12.65
N ILE A 125 -8.57 -14.24 11.53
CA ILE A 125 -8.97 -13.82 10.19
C ILE A 125 -10.33 -14.45 9.85
N VAL A 126 -11.24 -13.65 9.30
CA VAL A 126 -12.55 -14.09 8.83
C VAL A 126 -12.76 -13.57 7.40
N GLY A 127 -12.41 -14.38 6.42
CA GLY A 127 -12.45 -13.96 5.01
C GLY A 127 -11.33 -12.99 4.65
N ASP A 128 -11.50 -12.29 3.53
CA ASP A 128 -10.40 -11.54 2.90
C ASP A 128 -10.05 -10.24 3.61
N ASN A 129 -11.05 -9.54 4.14
CA ASN A 129 -10.92 -8.18 4.70
C ASN A 129 -11.58 -8.02 6.08
N ARG A 130 -11.83 -9.11 6.80
CA ARG A 130 -12.41 -9.02 8.15
C ARG A 130 -11.61 -9.82 9.16
N ILE A 131 -11.67 -9.34 10.40
CA ILE A 131 -11.13 -10.04 11.55
C ILE A 131 -12.22 -10.26 12.59
N ARG A 132 -12.05 -11.31 13.38
CA ARG A 132 -12.83 -11.56 14.58
C ARG A 132 -11.99 -11.28 15.81
N ILE A 133 -12.57 -10.61 16.79
CA ILE A 133 -11.94 -10.30 18.07
C ILE A 133 -12.55 -11.16 19.17
N TRP A 134 -11.72 -11.60 20.11
CA TRP A 134 -12.11 -12.48 21.20
C TRP A 134 -11.62 -12.00 22.58
N PRO A 135 -12.47 -12.09 23.62
CA PRO A 135 -13.91 -12.41 23.59
C PRO A 135 -14.75 -11.33 22.85
N PRO A 136 -15.98 -11.64 22.39
CA PRO A 136 -16.85 -10.72 21.65
C PRO A 136 -17.53 -9.70 22.57
N THR A 137 -17.73 -10.04 23.84
CA THR A 137 -18.13 -9.09 24.88
C THR A 137 -16.89 -8.62 25.63
N PHE A 138 -16.56 -7.35 25.46
CA PHE A 138 -15.41 -6.70 26.08
C PHE A 138 -15.73 -5.22 26.30
N LYS A 139 -14.88 -4.47 27.00
CA LYS A 139 -15.10 -3.02 27.17
C LYS A 139 -14.93 -2.26 25.86
N THR A 140 -15.76 -1.26 25.60
CA THR A 140 -15.61 -0.41 24.41
C THR A 140 -14.23 0.26 24.39
N MET A 141 -13.49 0.08 23.29
CA MET A 141 -12.14 0.61 23.15
C MET A 141 -11.74 0.81 21.68
N GLN A 142 -10.55 1.35 21.47
CA GLN A 142 -9.91 1.40 20.15
C GLN A 142 -8.78 0.37 20.10
N LEU A 143 -8.68 -0.32 18.96
CA LEU A 143 -7.54 -1.14 18.65
C LEU A 143 -6.62 -0.42 17.68
N LYS A 144 -5.32 -0.62 17.86
CA LYS A 144 -4.27 -0.18 16.94
C LYS A 144 -3.82 -1.37 16.11
N ILE A 145 -3.85 -1.20 14.80
CA ILE A 145 -3.47 -2.20 13.83
C ILE A 145 -2.20 -1.73 13.12
N ASP A 146 -1.21 -2.60 13.13
CA ASP A 146 -0.01 -2.46 12.30
C ASP A 146 -0.03 -3.54 11.23
N GLY A 147 0.31 -3.16 10.00
CA GLY A 147 0.31 -4.08 8.87
C GLY A 147 0.42 -3.38 7.54
N LYS A 148 0.32 -4.16 6.48
CA LYS A 148 0.41 -3.68 5.11
C LYS A 148 -0.96 -3.30 4.57
N VAL A 149 -1.05 -2.13 3.94
CA VAL A 149 -2.27 -1.68 3.25
C VAL A 149 -2.17 -1.96 1.77
N THR A 150 -3.30 -2.27 1.16
CA THR A 150 -3.41 -2.28 -0.29
C THR A 150 -3.54 -0.84 -0.79
N PRO A 151 -2.68 -0.40 -1.72
CA PRO A 151 -2.82 0.92 -2.31
C PRO A 151 -4.16 1.01 -3.06
N ALA A 152 -4.95 2.03 -2.77
CA ALA A 152 -6.08 2.36 -3.63
C ALA A 152 -5.54 3.08 -4.86
N ALA A 153 -5.95 2.67 -6.07
CA ALA A 153 -5.76 3.51 -7.24
C ALA A 153 -6.64 4.75 -7.05
N GLY A 154 -6.03 5.91 -6.81
CA GLY A 154 -6.81 7.14 -6.71
C GLY A 154 -7.41 7.52 -8.07
N ASP A 155 -8.52 8.23 -8.05
CA ASP A 155 -9.11 8.82 -9.27
C ASP A 155 -8.44 10.17 -9.56
N VAL A 156 -8.29 10.53 -10.84
CA VAL A 156 -7.65 11.78 -11.30
C VAL A 156 -8.22 13.00 -10.56
N SER A 157 -9.51 12.98 -10.23
CA SER A 157 -10.20 14.04 -9.47
C SER A 157 -9.66 14.22 -8.03
N THR A 158 -9.27 13.13 -7.37
CA THR A 158 -8.69 13.13 -6.00
C THR A 158 -7.21 13.53 -5.97
N TYR A 159 -6.48 13.29 -7.07
CA TYR A 159 -5.05 13.61 -7.20
C TYR A 159 -4.72 15.11 -7.22
N ASN A 160 -5.65 15.94 -7.68
CA ASN A 160 -5.50 17.40 -7.65
C ASN A 160 -5.61 18.00 -6.24
N ILE A 161 -6.09 17.24 -5.24
CA ILE A 161 -6.40 17.73 -3.90
C ILE A 161 -5.50 17.08 -2.84
N SER A 162 -5.14 15.80 -3.01
CA SER A 162 -4.33 15.02 -2.07
C SER A 162 -3.53 13.96 -2.82
N TYR A 163 -2.24 14.19 -3.02
CA TYR A 163 -1.32 13.20 -3.60
C TYR A 163 -0.80 12.27 -2.48
N PRO A 164 -0.91 10.93 -2.57
CA PRO A 164 -0.22 10.04 -1.65
C PRO A 164 1.29 10.18 -1.92
N VAL A 165 1.98 10.86 -1.01
CA VAL A 165 3.34 11.34 -1.26
C VAL A 165 4.30 10.16 -1.32
N ILE A 166 4.59 9.67 -2.53
CA ILE A 166 5.87 9.04 -2.85
C ILE A 166 6.94 9.95 -2.24
N PRO A 167 7.73 9.48 -1.25
CA PRO A 167 8.68 10.34 -0.56
C PRO A 167 9.62 11.02 -1.55
N TYR A 168 9.97 12.28 -1.29
CA TYR A 168 10.74 13.12 -2.21
C TYR A 168 11.98 12.42 -2.78
N ARG A 169 12.65 11.58 -1.97
CA ARG A 169 13.85 10.82 -2.35
C ARG A 169 13.63 9.83 -3.51
N PHE A 170 12.39 9.39 -3.74
CA PHE A 170 12.04 8.38 -4.75
C PHE A 170 11.25 8.97 -5.92
N GLN A 171 10.96 10.27 -5.90
CA GLN A 171 10.16 10.90 -6.94
C GLN A 171 10.89 10.98 -8.29
N GLU A 172 12.22 11.02 -8.29
CA GLU A 172 12.99 11.01 -9.54
C GLU A 172 12.81 9.69 -10.29
N GLY A 173 12.98 8.55 -9.62
CA GLY A 173 12.71 7.23 -10.21
C GLY A 173 11.26 7.08 -10.69
N PHE A 174 10.31 7.64 -9.95
CA PHE A 174 8.90 7.66 -10.35
C PHE A 174 8.64 8.50 -11.62
N ILE A 175 9.22 9.70 -11.72
CA ILE A 175 9.09 10.57 -12.89
C ILE A 175 9.69 9.89 -14.12
N GLU A 176 10.85 9.28 -13.98
CA GLU A 176 11.53 8.52 -15.05
C GLU A 176 10.66 7.36 -15.56
N TYR A 177 9.98 6.66 -14.64
CA TYR A 177 9.03 5.61 -15.00
C TYR A 177 7.83 6.14 -15.80
N ILE A 178 7.26 7.29 -15.42
CA ILE A 178 6.17 7.91 -16.18
C ILE A 178 6.66 8.38 -17.56
N ILE A 179 7.87 8.93 -17.66
CA ILE A 179 8.47 9.34 -18.94
C ILE A 179 8.60 8.13 -19.87
N ALA A 180 9.06 6.98 -19.37
CA ALA A 180 9.16 5.76 -20.16
C ALA A 180 7.78 5.32 -20.70
N MET A 181 6.72 5.36 -19.88
CA MET A 181 5.35 5.06 -20.30
C MET A 181 4.80 6.07 -21.33
N ALA A 182 5.20 7.33 -21.21
CA ALA A 182 4.80 8.40 -22.11
C ALA A 182 5.51 8.30 -23.48
N LEU A 183 6.79 7.92 -23.50
CA LEU A 183 7.55 7.64 -24.73
C LEU A 183 6.99 6.43 -25.48
N ASP A 184 6.61 5.38 -24.74
CA ASP A 184 6.02 4.16 -25.30
C ASP A 184 4.70 4.47 -26.03
N ARG A 185 3.85 5.33 -25.44
CA ARG A 185 2.62 5.81 -26.06
C ARG A 185 2.85 6.57 -27.37
N GLU A 186 3.93 7.33 -27.47
CA GLU A 186 4.31 8.08 -28.67
C GLU A 186 5.08 7.22 -29.69
N ASN A 187 5.32 5.94 -29.40
CA ASN A 187 6.16 5.03 -30.19
C ASN A 187 7.58 5.58 -30.42
N ASP A 188 8.13 6.30 -29.45
CA ASP A 188 9.48 6.83 -29.53
C ASP A 188 10.50 5.70 -29.32
N GLN A 189 11.53 5.62 -30.17
CA GLN A 189 12.56 4.59 -30.11
C GLN A 189 13.36 4.61 -28.79
N ARG A 190 13.36 5.74 -28.08
CA ARG A 190 14.01 5.90 -26.77
C ARG A 190 13.24 5.24 -25.63
N ALA A 191 11.98 4.84 -25.84
CA ALA A 191 11.12 4.27 -24.81
C ALA A 191 11.79 3.10 -24.09
N LEU A 192 12.36 2.14 -24.83
CA LEU A 192 12.97 0.95 -24.26
C LEU A 192 14.18 1.28 -23.36
N GLN A 193 15.07 2.16 -23.83
CA GLN A 193 16.23 2.60 -23.06
C GLN A 193 15.77 3.31 -21.78
N LYS A 194 14.79 4.21 -21.90
CA LYS A 194 14.30 4.98 -20.75
C LYS A 194 13.61 4.10 -19.72
N LYS A 195 12.93 3.05 -20.17
CA LYS A 195 12.33 2.02 -19.32
C LYS A 195 13.39 1.27 -18.50
N GLN A 196 14.53 0.92 -19.11
CA GLN A 196 15.65 0.27 -18.43
C GLN A 196 16.32 1.22 -17.42
N GLU A 197 16.52 2.48 -17.78
CA GLU A 197 17.06 3.51 -16.88
C GLU A 197 16.14 3.71 -15.66
N ALA A 198 14.83 3.88 -15.87
CA ALA A 198 13.86 4.02 -14.80
C ALA A 198 13.87 2.82 -13.85
N MET A 199 13.93 1.60 -14.39
CA MET A 199 13.97 0.38 -13.58
C MET A 199 15.26 0.27 -12.75
N ALA A 200 16.40 0.65 -13.32
CA ALA A 200 17.67 0.63 -12.59
C ALA A 200 17.63 1.58 -11.38
N VAL A 201 17.06 2.77 -11.54
CA VAL A 201 16.88 3.75 -10.45
C VAL A 201 15.92 3.20 -9.39
N ILE A 202 14.77 2.65 -9.78
CA ILE A 202 13.80 2.03 -8.86
C ILE A 202 14.45 0.92 -8.05
N LEU A 203 15.19 0.02 -8.69
CA LEU A 203 15.87 -1.08 -8.00
C LEU A 203 16.93 -0.59 -7.02
N GLN A 204 17.67 0.46 -7.38
CA GLN A 204 18.63 1.09 -6.47
C GLN A 204 17.93 1.73 -5.27
N ASP A 205 16.81 2.40 -5.51
CA ASP A 205 15.99 3.02 -4.47
C ASP A 205 15.44 1.96 -3.49
N ILE A 206 14.95 0.82 -3.99
CA ILE A 206 14.52 -0.33 -3.17
C ILE A 206 15.68 -0.84 -2.30
N GLN A 207 16.86 -1.03 -2.89
CA GLN A 207 18.04 -1.51 -2.16
C GLN A 207 18.48 -0.52 -1.07
N SER A 208 18.41 0.78 -1.34
CA SER A 208 18.76 1.82 -0.36
C SER A 208 17.80 1.83 0.83
N ASP A 209 16.51 1.58 0.58
CA ASP A 209 15.48 1.56 1.63
C ASP A 209 15.65 0.34 2.55
N LEU A 210 15.94 -0.82 1.98
CA LEU A 210 16.27 -2.05 2.69
C LEU A 210 17.49 -1.93 3.62
N GLN A 211 18.45 -1.07 3.28
CA GLN A 211 19.65 -0.87 4.11
C GLN A 211 19.36 0.02 5.32
N LEU A 212 18.38 0.91 5.22
CA LEU A 212 18.02 1.87 6.27
C LEU A 212 17.05 1.26 7.30
N ASP A 213 16.21 0.31 6.90
CA ASP A 213 15.22 -0.28 7.79
C ASP A 213 15.39 -1.80 7.93
N THR A 214 15.84 -2.25 9.11
CA THR A 214 16.03 -3.66 9.44
C THR A 214 14.72 -4.42 9.70
N ARG A 215 13.57 -3.73 9.64
CA ARG A 215 12.27 -4.22 10.10
C ARG A 215 11.69 -5.38 9.30
N ILE A 216 12.13 -5.65 8.06
CA ILE A 216 11.57 -6.76 7.25
C ILE A 216 12.71 -7.47 6.50
N ARG A 217 13.42 -8.38 7.18
CA ARG A 217 14.21 -9.44 6.51
C ARG A 217 13.44 -10.75 6.54
N SER A 218 12.30 -10.79 5.86
CA SER A 218 11.75 -12.06 5.40
C SER A 218 12.34 -12.32 4.01
N GLN A 219 13.44 -13.07 3.98
CA GLN A 219 14.05 -13.55 2.72
C GLN A 219 13.15 -14.55 1.98
N GLU A 220 11.99 -14.92 2.54
CA GLU A 220 11.07 -15.90 1.98
C GLU A 220 10.04 -15.29 1.01
N GLU A 221 9.73 -14.00 1.09
CA GLU A 221 8.76 -13.34 0.19
C GLU A 221 9.28 -13.19 -1.25
N PHE A 222 10.60 -13.16 -1.45
CA PHE A 222 11.22 -13.19 -2.79
C PHE A 222 10.86 -14.45 -3.60
N ARG A 223 10.37 -15.52 -2.95
CA ARG A 223 10.00 -16.79 -3.60
C ARG A 223 8.50 -16.95 -3.83
N TYR A 224 7.65 -16.17 -3.16
CA TYR A 224 6.20 -16.38 -3.19
C TYR A 224 5.41 -15.32 -3.96
N ASP A 225 6.02 -14.20 -4.35
CA ASP A 225 5.31 -13.13 -5.07
C ASP A 225 5.35 -13.27 -6.61
N GLY A 226 5.79 -14.42 -7.13
CA GLY A 226 5.75 -14.71 -8.57
C GLY A 226 6.66 -13.85 -9.45
N ILE A 227 7.37 -12.86 -8.91
CA ILE A 227 8.42 -12.09 -9.60
C ILE A 227 9.73 -12.90 -9.56
N GLY A 228 9.66 -14.12 -10.06
CA GLY A 228 10.84 -14.91 -10.37
C GLY A 228 11.34 -14.45 -11.74
N GLU A 229 12.41 -13.67 -11.75
CA GLU A 229 13.04 -13.08 -12.94
C GLU A 229 12.43 -11.74 -13.38
N LEU A 230 13.28 -10.87 -13.94
CA LEU A 230 13.03 -9.50 -14.43
C LEU A 230 11.87 -9.36 -15.46
N LEU A 231 11.06 -10.38 -15.66
CA LEU A 231 10.13 -10.56 -16.77
C LEU A 231 8.65 -10.49 -16.37
N ASP A 232 8.30 -10.61 -15.09
CA ASP A 232 6.89 -10.68 -14.64
C ASP A 232 6.40 -9.39 -13.95
N ILE A 233 6.68 -8.23 -14.56
CA ILE A 233 6.01 -6.97 -14.19
C ILE A 233 4.75 -6.85 -15.07
N PRO A 234 3.53 -6.78 -14.51
CA PRO A 234 2.31 -6.66 -15.32
C PRO A 234 2.29 -5.35 -16.13
N GLY A 235 2.45 -5.45 -17.46
CA GLY A 235 2.72 -4.35 -18.40
C GLY A 235 4.09 -4.41 -19.09
N PHE A 236 4.89 -5.40 -18.75
CA PHE A 236 6.05 -5.89 -19.49
C PHE A 236 5.73 -7.33 -19.91
N ARG A 237 5.37 -7.55 -21.18
CA ARG A 237 5.59 -8.84 -21.82
C ARG A 237 6.62 -8.61 -22.92
N PRO A 238 7.55 -9.54 -23.17
CA PRO A 238 8.50 -9.35 -24.26
C PRO A 238 7.83 -9.45 -25.65
N TRP A 239 6.55 -9.86 -25.75
CA TRP A 239 5.87 -10.10 -27.02
C TRP A 239 4.33 -9.93 -27.02
N ASP A 240 3.72 -9.17 -26.11
CA ASP A 240 2.29 -8.79 -26.19
C ASP A 240 2.07 -7.31 -25.80
#